data_AF-A0A7C0ZKH9-F1
#
_entry.id   AF-A0A7C0ZKH9-F1
#
_cell.length_a   1.000
_cell.length_b   1.000
_cell.length_c   1.000
_cell.angle_alpha   90.00
_cell.angle_beta   90.00
_cell.angle_gamma   90.00
#
_symmetry.space_group_name_H-M   'P 1'
#
loop_
_entity.id
_entity.type
_entity.pdbx_description
1 polymer ?
#
loop_
_entity_poly.entity_id
_entity_poly.type
_entity_poly.pdbx_seq_one_letter_code
_entity_poly.pdbx_strand_id
1 'polypeptide(L)'
;MKRGKVSRLKKLGAGVWLFFFVFLFISGKTSQSLEQGGDGYQPKILIFINWKDLMCANCLNSFVTFFNSLPSPWLRDNALGILVGERGPRAGNHWPIMAKKIRGFIQANQLSFPIWIDQGRLFKNMSSRGTCL
;
A
#
# COMPACT_ATOMS: atom_id res chain seq x y z
N MET A 1 -3.16 -71.44 2.46
CA MET A 1 -2.94 -70.03 2.05
C MET A 1 -3.13 -69.11 3.27
N LYS A 2 -2.08 -68.47 3.78
CA LYS A 2 -2.13 -67.55 4.93
C LYS A 2 -2.58 -66.16 4.45
N ARG A 3 -3.77 -65.69 4.87
CA ARG A 3 -4.23 -64.31 4.64
C ARG A 3 -3.69 -63.40 5.75
N GLY A 4 -2.89 -62.42 5.37
CA GLY A 4 -2.24 -61.48 6.29
C GLY A 4 -3.22 -60.57 7.03
N LYS A 5 -3.09 -60.52 8.36
CA LYS A 5 -3.70 -59.48 9.21
C LYS A 5 -2.88 -58.20 9.06
N VAL A 6 -3.33 -57.27 8.24
CA VAL A 6 -2.75 -55.92 8.20
C VAL A 6 -3.29 -55.13 9.39
N SER A 7 -2.37 -54.83 10.30
CA SER A 7 -2.47 -54.02 11.51
C SER A 7 -3.34 -52.77 11.36
N ARG A 8 -4.42 -52.68 12.15
CA ARG A 8 -5.25 -51.48 12.35
C ARG A 8 -4.52 -50.37 13.14
N LEU A 9 -3.31 -50.60 13.64
CA LEU A 9 -2.57 -49.61 14.46
C LEU A 9 -2.01 -48.43 13.66
N LYS A 10 -1.94 -48.48 12.32
CA LYS A 10 -1.35 -47.38 11.52
C LYS A 10 -2.31 -46.23 11.22
N LYS A 11 -3.62 -46.34 11.49
CA LYS A 11 -4.61 -45.29 11.18
C LYS A 11 -4.78 -44.21 12.26
N LEU A 12 -4.28 -44.44 13.48
CA LEU A 12 -4.42 -43.47 14.58
C LEU A 12 -3.33 -42.39 14.61
N GLY A 13 -2.15 -42.63 14.03
CA GLY A 13 -1.04 -41.67 14.06
C GLY A 13 -1.17 -40.51 13.07
N ALA A 14 -1.74 -40.74 11.89
CA ALA A 14 -1.84 -39.73 10.84
C ALA A 14 -2.84 -38.61 11.18
N GLY A 15 -3.94 -38.93 11.87
CA GLY A 15 -4.95 -37.93 12.25
C GLY A 15 -4.46 -36.93 13.30
N VAL A 16 -3.66 -37.39 14.27
CA VAL A 16 -3.10 -36.54 15.33
C VAL A 16 -2.06 -35.57 14.77
N TRP A 17 -1.24 -36.04 13.82
CA TRP A 17 -0.26 -35.17 13.13
C TRP A 17 -0.94 -34.13 12.25
N LEU A 18 -2.01 -34.49 11.54
CA LEU A 18 -2.76 -33.54 10.71
C LEU A 18 -3.42 -32.45 11.56
N PHE A 19 -3.96 -32.81 12.73
CA PHE A 19 -4.55 -31.86 13.67
C PHE A 19 -3.51 -30.87 14.22
N PHE A 20 -2.29 -31.34 14.53
CA PHE A 20 -1.22 -30.49 15.03
C PHE A 20 -0.72 -29.47 13.97
N PHE A 21 -0.62 -29.88 12.70
CA PHE A 21 -0.27 -28.97 11.61
C PHE A 21 -1.35 -27.92 11.34
N VAL A 22 -2.63 -28.30 11.41
CA VAL A 22 -3.75 -27.34 11.28
C VAL A 22 -3.75 -26.37 12.45
N PHE A 23 -3.51 -26.84 13.68
CA PHE A 23 -3.46 -25.98 14.87
C PHE A 23 -2.30 -24.98 14.84
N LEU A 24 -1.13 -25.39 14.32
CA LEU A 24 0.02 -24.50 14.10
C LEU A 24 -0.23 -23.49 12.96
N PHE A 25 -0.93 -23.89 11.89
CA PHE A 25 -1.29 -22.97 10.80
C PHE A 25 -2.33 -21.93 11.22
N ILE A 26 -3.29 -22.31 12.07
CA ILE A 26 -4.29 -21.38 12.61
C ILE A 26 -3.63 -20.49 13.67
N SER A 27 -2.92 -21.06 14.65
CA SER A 27 -2.30 -20.27 15.73
C SER A 27 -1.18 -19.35 15.23
N GLY A 28 -0.43 -19.75 14.21
CA GLY A 28 0.61 -18.91 13.59
C GLY A 28 0.07 -17.71 12.81
N LYS A 29 -1.23 -17.70 12.47
CA LYS A 29 -1.90 -16.56 11.84
C LYS A 29 -2.69 -15.68 12.81
N THR A 30 -2.98 -16.16 14.02
CA THR A 30 -3.75 -15.42 15.03
C THR A 30 -2.88 -14.54 15.96
N SER A 31 -1.59 -14.37 15.67
CA SER A 31 -0.73 -13.39 16.34
C SER A 31 -0.73 -12.02 15.66
N GLN A 32 -1.81 -11.66 14.94
CA GLN A 32 -2.02 -10.28 14.53
C GLN A 32 -2.73 -9.53 15.66
N SER A 33 -1.91 -8.86 16.46
CA SER A 33 -2.16 -7.57 17.08
C SER A 33 -3.57 -7.34 17.63
N LEU A 34 -3.74 -7.70 18.90
CA LEU A 34 -4.64 -7.02 19.82
C LEU A 34 -4.07 -5.62 20.09
N GLU A 35 -4.07 -4.73 19.10
CA GLU A 35 -3.89 -3.30 19.38
C GLU A 35 -5.21 -2.77 19.93
N GLN A 36 -5.16 -2.52 21.25
CA GLN A 36 -6.05 -1.70 22.04
C GLN A 36 -6.87 -0.70 21.20
N GLY A 37 -8.18 -0.94 21.16
CA GLY A 37 -9.15 0.08 20.80
C GLY A 37 -9.14 1.22 21.82
N GLY A 38 -8.38 2.26 21.53
CA GLY A 38 -8.67 3.61 21.98
C GLY A 38 -9.05 4.42 20.75
N ASP A 39 -10.24 5.04 20.77
CA ASP A 39 -10.65 6.09 19.81
C ASP A 39 -9.79 7.36 20.03
N GLY A 40 -8.47 7.21 20.01
CA GLY A 40 -7.53 8.31 19.93
C GLY A 40 -7.58 8.86 18.51
N TYR A 41 -7.83 10.17 18.38
CA TYR A 41 -7.78 10.87 17.10
C TYR A 41 -6.49 10.52 16.35
N GLN A 42 -6.62 9.91 15.17
CA GLN A 42 -5.52 9.64 14.26
C GLN A 42 -5.51 10.73 13.17
N PRO A 43 -4.53 11.65 13.18
CA PRO A 43 -4.47 12.71 12.18
C PRO A 43 -4.32 12.10 10.78
N LYS A 44 -5.17 12.56 9.85
CA LYS A 44 -5.07 12.22 8.43
C LYS A 44 -4.37 13.36 7.69
N ILE A 45 -3.41 13.02 6.84
CA ILE A 45 -2.73 13.99 5.98
C ILE A 45 -3.22 13.83 4.54
N LEU A 46 -3.60 14.95 3.94
CA LEU A 46 -3.76 15.07 2.49
C LEU A 46 -2.49 15.69 1.93
N ILE A 47 -2.03 15.19 0.79
CA ILE A 47 -0.82 15.70 0.14
C ILE A 47 -1.19 16.04 -1.28
N PHE A 48 -1.27 17.32 -1.61
CA PHE A 48 -1.49 17.77 -2.97
C PHE A 48 -0.16 17.74 -3.72
N ILE A 49 -0.03 16.79 -4.63
CA ILE A 49 1.18 16.55 -5.41
C ILE A 49 1.03 17.28 -6.73
N ASN A 50 1.88 18.27 -7.00
CA ASN A 50 1.86 18.95 -8.28
C ASN A 50 2.59 18.10 -9.33
N TRP A 51 1.91 17.83 -10.45
CA TRP A 51 2.49 17.10 -11.57
C TRP A 51 3.78 17.73 -12.12
N LYS A 52 3.88 19.06 -12.15
CA LYS A 52 5.09 19.75 -12.63
C LYS A 52 6.29 19.47 -11.73
N ASP A 53 6.07 19.40 -10.42
CA ASP A 53 7.13 19.12 -9.43
C ASP A 53 7.66 17.70 -9.55
N LEU A 54 6.79 16.72 -9.89
CA LEU A 54 7.23 15.35 -10.16
C LEU A 54 8.17 15.24 -11.38
N MET A 55 8.14 16.22 -12.29
CA MET A 55 9.05 16.27 -13.43
C MET A 55 10.37 17.01 -13.12
N CYS A 56 10.45 17.67 -11.96
CA CYS A 56 11.66 18.34 -11.49
C CYS A 56 12.48 17.40 -10.61
N ALA A 57 13.71 17.07 -11.02
CA ALA A 57 14.56 16.13 -10.28
C ALA A 57 14.82 16.55 -8.82
N ASN A 58 15.02 17.86 -8.57
CA ASN A 58 15.26 18.37 -7.22
C ASN A 58 14.00 18.26 -6.35
N CYS A 59 12.84 18.68 -6.87
CA CYS A 59 11.57 18.55 -6.17
C CYS A 59 11.25 17.09 -5.86
N LEU A 60 11.54 16.19 -6.81
CA LEU A 60 11.37 14.76 -6.64
C LEU A 60 12.23 14.21 -5.49
N ASN A 61 13.50 14.61 -5.42
CA ASN A 61 14.40 14.17 -4.35
C ASN A 61 13.96 14.68 -2.97
N SER A 62 13.55 15.94 -2.88
CA SER A 62 12.98 16.51 -1.66
C SER A 62 11.70 15.78 -1.24
N PHE A 63 10.83 15.44 -2.20
CA PHE A 63 9.63 14.66 -1.95
C PHE A 63 9.96 13.28 -1.39
N VAL A 64 10.86 12.52 -2.04
CA VAL A 64 11.28 11.19 -1.56
C VAL A 64 11.88 11.27 -0.15
N THR A 65 12.70 12.29 0.11
CA THR A 65 13.32 12.50 1.44
C THR A 65 12.25 12.77 2.51
N PHE A 66 11.25 13.61 2.20
CA PHE A 66 10.12 13.85 3.09
C PHE A 66 9.36 12.55 3.39
N PHE A 67 9.02 11.75 2.38
CA PHE A 67 8.31 10.49 2.61
C PHE A 67 9.12 9.48 3.42
N ASN A 68 10.42 9.37 3.17
CA ASN A 68 11.30 8.47 3.91
C ASN A 68 11.50 8.91 5.36
N SER A 69 11.21 10.17 5.70
CA SER A 69 11.25 10.65 7.09
C SER A 69 10.02 10.25 7.90
N LEU A 70 8.95 9.77 7.26
CA LEU A 70 7.69 9.42 7.91
C LEU A 70 7.62 7.91 8.21
N PRO A 71 6.94 7.48 9.30
CA PRO A 71 6.84 6.07 9.66
C PRO A 71 6.04 5.27 8.61
N SER A 72 6.62 4.16 8.13
CA SER A 72 6.07 3.38 6.99
C SER A 72 4.65 2.82 7.20
N PRO A 73 4.25 2.24 8.35
CA PRO A 73 2.86 1.81 8.55
C PRO A 73 1.89 3.00 8.61
N TRP A 74 2.33 4.08 9.26
CA TRP A 74 1.50 5.26 9.48
C TRP A 74 1.13 5.96 8.17
N LEU A 75 2.07 6.08 7.23
CA LEU A 75 1.84 6.67 5.91
C LEU A 75 0.75 5.97 5.11
N ARG A 76 0.78 4.63 5.07
CA ARG A 76 -0.19 3.84 4.32
C ARG A 76 -1.61 4.03 4.86
N ASP A 77 -1.72 4.14 6.18
CA ASP A 77 -3.02 4.10 6.87
C ASP A 77 -3.57 5.51 7.14
N ASN A 78 -2.73 6.56 7.10
CA ASN A 78 -3.09 7.93 7.48
C ASN A 78 -2.80 9.02 6.43
N ALA A 79 -2.17 8.70 5.30
CA ALA A 79 -1.91 9.69 4.24
C ALA A 79 -2.65 9.35 2.93
N LEU A 80 -3.07 10.39 2.21
CA LEU A 80 -3.58 10.30 0.84
C LEU A 80 -2.91 11.34 -0.04
N GLY A 81 -2.23 10.89 -1.08
CA GLY A 81 -1.73 11.75 -2.15
C GLY A 81 -2.84 12.11 -3.12
N ILE A 82 -2.97 13.38 -3.48
CA ILE A 82 -3.85 13.89 -4.52
C ILE A 82 -2.96 14.48 -5.60
N LEU A 83 -2.82 13.78 -6.72
CA LEU A 83 -2.10 14.31 -7.87
C LEU A 83 -2.94 15.36 -8.58
N VAL A 84 -2.44 16.59 -8.59
CA VAL A 84 -3.02 17.73 -9.29
C VAL A 84 -2.18 18.07 -10.50
N GLY A 85 -2.82 18.19 -11.67
CA GLY A 85 -2.14 18.54 -12.92
C GLY A 85 -3.05 19.31 -13.87
N GLU A 86 -2.42 20.10 -14.73
CA GLU A 86 -3.10 20.74 -15.85
C GLU A 86 -3.22 19.76 -17.02
N ARG A 87 -4.37 19.73 -17.69
CA ARG A 87 -4.53 18.97 -18.93
C ARG A 87 -3.44 19.39 -19.92
N GLY A 88 -2.60 18.44 -20.33
CA GLY A 88 -1.70 18.66 -21.45
C GLY A 88 -2.47 19.01 -22.74
N PRO A 89 -1.82 19.67 -23.71
CA PRO A 89 -2.45 20.16 -24.94
C PRO A 89 -3.08 19.04 -25.82
N ARG A 90 -2.74 17.78 -25.57
CA ARG A 90 -3.35 16.60 -26.21
C ARG A 90 -4.32 15.93 -25.24
N ALA A 91 -5.60 16.28 -25.36
CA ALA A 91 -6.66 15.93 -24.41
C ALA A 91 -6.92 14.42 -24.21
N GLY A 92 -6.46 13.54 -25.11
CA GLY A 92 -6.77 12.10 -25.07
C GLY A 92 -5.85 11.25 -24.17
N ASN A 93 -4.53 11.49 -24.16
CA ASN A 93 -3.56 10.57 -23.55
C ASN A 93 -2.91 11.09 -22.27
N HIS A 94 -3.29 12.26 -21.79
CA HIS A 94 -2.62 12.91 -20.67
C HIS A 94 -2.72 12.11 -19.36
N TRP A 95 -3.93 11.69 -18.96
CA TRP A 95 -4.14 10.96 -17.71
C TRP A 95 -3.50 9.57 -17.68
N PRO A 96 -3.59 8.74 -18.74
CA PRO A 96 -2.87 7.47 -18.79
C PRO A 96 -1.35 7.63 -18.67
N ILE A 97 -0.78 8.67 -19.30
CA ILE A 97 0.66 8.96 -19.19
C ILE A 97 1.02 9.35 -17.75
N MET A 98 0.24 10.22 -17.12
CA MET A 98 0.47 10.60 -15.72
C MET A 98 0.40 9.41 -14.78
N ALA A 99 -0.64 8.58 -14.93
CA ALA A 99 -0.81 7.37 -14.13
C ALA A 99 0.38 6.40 -14.31
N LYS A 100 0.87 6.22 -15.54
CA LYS A 100 2.04 5.38 -15.82
C LYS A 100 3.31 5.93 -15.17
N LYS A 101 3.57 7.24 -15.28
CA LYS A 101 4.76 7.84 -14.68
C LYS A 101 4.73 7.77 -13.15
N ILE A 102 3.60 8.07 -12.53
CA ILE A 102 3.46 7.95 -11.07
C ILE A 102 3.68 6.52 -10.62
N ARG A 103 3.10 5.54 -11.32
CA ARG A 103 3.32 4.14 -10.97
C ARG A 103 4.80 3.78 -11.01
N GLY A 104 5.51 4.19 -12.06
CA GLY A 104 6.96 3.99 -12.18
C GLY A 104 7.74 4.68 -11.05
N PHE A 105 7.35 5.92 -10.71
CA PHE A 105 7.96 6.68 -9.62
C PHE A 105 7.78 6.00 -8.25
N ILE A 106 6.53 5.62 -7.91
CA ILE A 106 6.20 4.90 -6.67
C ILE A 106 7.02 3.61 -6.57
N GLN A 107 7.07 2.84 -7.66
CA GLN A 107 7.81 1.57 -7.69
C GLN A 107 9.32 1.77 -7.53
N ALA A 108 9.90 2.74 -8.24
CA ALA A 108 11.34 3.01 -8.18
C ALA A 108 11.81 3.49 -6.79
N ASN A 109 10.94 4.18 -6.05
CA ASN A 109 11.25 4.75 -4.74
C ASN A 109 10.63 3.96 -3.58
N GLN A 110 10.02 2.80 -3.85
CA GLN A 110 9.39 1.92 -2.85
C GLN A 110 8.39 2.65 -1.93
N LEU A 111 7.67 3.63 -2.47
CA LEU A 111 6.71 4.43 -1.70
C LEU A 111 5.44 3.62 -1.44
N SER A 112 5.02 3.53 -0.17
CA SER A 112 3.84 2.76 0.23
C SER A 112 2.73 3.67 0.79
N PHE A 113 2.09 4.45 -0.08
CA PHE A 113 0.90 5.24 0.29
C PHE A 113 -0.04 5.41 -0.92
N PRO A 114 -1.35 5.60 -0.69
CA PRO A 114 -2.32 5.73 -1.77
C PRO A 114 -2.19 7.08 -2.49
N ILE A 115 -2.28 7.07 -3.83
CA ILE A 115 -2.33 8.28 -4.66
C ILE A 115 -3.58 8.25 -5.54
N TRP A 116 -4.38 9.30 -5.44
CA TRP A 116 -5.54 9.57 -6.28
C TRP A 116 -5.22 10.65 -7.32
N ILE A 117 -5.74 10.52 -8.54
CA ILE A 117 -5.51 11.48 -9.63
C ILE A 117 -6.75 12.38 -9.75
N ASP A 118 -6.58 13.68 -9.57
CA ASP A 118 -7.66 14.67 -9.70
C ASP A 118 -8.03 14.93 -11.17
N GLN A 119 -8.64 13.94 -11.81
CA GLN A 119 -9.08 14.02 -13.21
C GLN A 119 -10.17 15.10 -13.40
N GLY A 120 -10.99 15.30 -12.36
CA GLY A 120 -12.10 16.27 -12.33
C GLY A 120 -11.63 17.71 -12.13
N ARG A 121 -10.34 17.94 -11.84
CA ARG A 121 -9.75 19.27 -11.58
C ARG A 121 -10.40 20.00 -10.40
N LEU A 122 -10.90 19.26 -9.41
CA LEU A 122 -11.50 19.82 -8.20
C LEU A 122 -10.47 20.66 -7.42
N PHE A 123 -9.20 20.28 -7.49
CA PHE A 123 -8.10 20.87 -6.74
C PHE A 123 -7.15 21.67 -7.64
N LYS A 124 -7.58 22.07 -8.85
CA LYS A 124 -6.72 22.78 -9.82
C LYS A 124 -5.95 23.95 -9.23
N ASN A 125 -6.57 24.68 -8.29
CA ASN A 125 -5.97 25.88 -7.67
C ASN A 125 -4.80 25.51 -6.74
N MET A 126 -4.77 24.29 -6.19
CA MET A 126 -3.67 23.82 -5.36
C MET A 126 -2.37 23.65 -6.16
N SER A 127 -2.46 23.34 -7.46
CA SER A 127 -1.27 23.24 -8.33
C SER A 127 -0.47 24.54 -8.43
N SER A 128 -1.09 25.70 -8.24
CA SER A 128 -0.38 26.99 -8.29
C SER A 128 0.63 27.19 -7.16
N ARG A 129 0.51 26.41 -6.08
CA ARG A 129 1.33 26.50 -4.87
C ARG A 129 2.49 25.49 -4.84
N GLY A 130 2.66 24.70 -5.90
CA GLY A 130 3.54 23.53 -5.86
C GLY A 130 2.93 22.39 -5.05
N THR A 131 3.76 21.44 -4.66
CA THR A 131 3.40 20.31 -3.81
C THR A 131 3.24 20.77 -2.36
N CYS A 132 2.08 20.51 -1.76
CA CYS A 132 1.73 21.00 -0.42
C CYS A 132 0.90 19.99 0.39
N LEU A 133 0.86 20.20 1.71
CA LEU A 133 0.03 19.46 2.68
C LEU A 133 -1.33 20.16 2.85
#